data_AF-A0A974UXF8-F1
#
_entry.id   AF-A0A974UXF8-F1
#
_cell.length_a   1.000
_cell.length_b   1.000
_cell.length_c   1.000
_cell.angle_alpha   90.00
_cell.angle_beta   90.00
_cell.angle_gamma   90.00
#
_symmetry.space_group_name_H-M   'P 1'
#
loop_
_entity.id
_entity.type
_entity.pdbx_description
1 polymer ?
#
loop_
_entity_poly.entity_id
_entity_poly.type
_entity_poly.pdbx_seq_one_letter_code
_entity_poly.pdbx_strand_id
1 'polypeptide(L)'
;MANARLEPGEVVLLYTDGIIERPGRDPAAARAELARTATDTLAERGIRGTGLSAVDRVCPLSLELLVRQSGHTDDITLLAAQRVAAPEPLHLRLASTSTRCRPRASRGPGGCASTARAGATSTPSRTPSANW
;
A
#
# COMPACT_ATOMS: atom_id res chain seq x y z
N MET A 1 14.47 -22.59 21.32
CA MET A 1 13.53 -21.70 20.59
C MET A 1 14.15 -21.36 19.25
N ALA A 2 13.40 -21.50 18.16
CA ALA A 2 13.89 -21.10 16.84
C ALA A 2 13.75 -19.57 16.69
N ASN A 3 14.79 -18.92 16.18
CA ASN A 3 14.74 -17.52 15.76
C ASN A 3 14.97 -17.44 14.25
N ALA A 4 14.42 -16.40 13.64
CA ALA A 4 14.65 -16.07 12.24
C ALA A 4 14.88 -14.57 12.14
N ARG A 5 15.84 -14.16 11.32
CA ARG A 5 16.11 -12.75 11.03
C ARG A 5 15.44 -12.38 9.72
N LEU A 6 14.69 -11.28 9.73
CA LEU A 6 14.01 -10.77 8.54
C LEU A 6 14.90 -9.75 7.81
N GLU A 7 15.12 -9.95 6.53
CA GLU A 7 15.78 -9.00 5.64
C GLU A 7 14.80 -7.95 5.07
N PRO A 8 15.28 -6.80 4.58
CA PRO A 8 14.38 -5.79 4.01
C PRO A 8 13.60 -6.37 2.82
N GLY A 9 12.30 -6.12 2.80
CA GLY A 9 11.36 -6.67 1.81
C GLY A 9 10.73 -7.99 2.23
N GLU A 10 11.27 -8.70 3.23
CA GLU A 10 10.69 -9.95 3.71
C GLU A 10 9.41 -9.70 4.52
N VAL A 11 8.50 -10.68 4.45
CA VAL A 11 7.18 -10.65 5.07
C VAL A 11 7.08 -11.75 6.11
N VAL A 12 6.55 -11.41 7.28
CA VAL A 12 6.06 -12.37 8.27
C VAL A 12 4.54 -12.43 8.19
N LEU A 13 4.00 -13.65 8.14
CA LEU A 13 2.57 -13.93 8.21
C LEU A 13 2.29 -14.72 9.49
N LEU A 14 1.56 -14.10 10.41
CA LEU A 14 1.05 -14.73 11.63
C LEU A 14 -0.41 -15.13 11.41
N TYR A 15 -0.81 -16.24 12.00
CA TYR A 15 -2.14 -16.79 11.80
C TYR A 15 -2.65 -17.55 13.03
N THR A 16 -3.97 -17.61 13.19
CA THR A 16 -4.65 -18.54 14.11
C THR A 16 -4.82 -19.90 13.45
N ASP A 17 -4.85 -20.96 14.26
CA ASP A 17 -5.07 -22.34 13.82
C ASP A 17 -6.33 -22.57 12.99
N GLY A 18 -7.37 -21.73 13.13
CA GLY A 18 -8.56 -21.76 12.29
C GLY A 18 -8.31 -21.78 10.77
N ILE A 19 -7.19 -21.21 10.27
CA ILE A 19 -6.83 -21.29 8.83
C ILE A 19 -6.30 -22.68 8.43
N ILE A 20 -5.77 -23.44 9.38
CA ILE A 20 -5.20 -24.77 9.20
C ILE A 20 -6.28 -25.84 9.40
N GLU A 21 -7.13 -25.69 10.40
CA GLU A 21 -8.20 -26.63 10.77
C GLU A 21 -9.45 -26.50 9.87
N ARG A 22 -9.23 -26.25 8.58
CA ARG A 22 -10.33 -26.12 7.60
C ARG A 22 -11.00 -27.48 7.35
N PRO A 23 -12.33 -27.54 7.18
CA PRO A 23 -13.06 -28.80 7.02
C PRO A 23 -12.54 -29.68 5.88
N GLY A 24 -12.39 -30.99 6.15
CA GLY A 24 -11.99 -31.98 5.15
C GLY A 24 -10.52 -31.88 4.70
N ARG A 25 -9.67 -31.14 5.42
CA ARG A 25 -8.24 -31.03 5.13
C ARG A 25 -7.39 -31.66 6.23
N ASP A 26 -6.33 -32.33 5.81
CA ASP A 26 -5.25 -32.74 6.71
C ASP A 26 -4.44 -31.49 7.15
N PRO A 27 -4.11 -31.34 8.45
CA PRO A 27 -3.41 -30.14 8.95
C PRO A 27 -2.04 -29.89 8.31
N ALA A 28 -1.26 -30.94 8.00
CA ALA A 28 0.05 -30.76 7.38
C ALA A 28 -0.11 -30.31 5.91
N ALA A 29 -1.07 -30.88 5.20
CA ALA A 29 -1.43 -30.44 3.85
C ALA A 29 -1.95 -29.00 3.84
N ALA A 30 -2.81 -28.63 4.79
CA ALA A 30 -3.37 -27.28 4.92
C ALA A 30 -2.29 -26.23 5.24
N ARG A 31 -1.31 -26.57 6.09
CA ARG A 31 -0.16 -25.69 6.38
C ARG A 31 0.72 -25.49 5.14
N ALA A 32 0.98 -26.54 4.39
CA ALA A 32 1.75 -26.46 3.15
C ALA A 32 0.99 -25.66 2.06
N GLU A 33 -0.33 -25.80 2.00
CA GLU A 33 -1.19 -25.01 1.12
C GLU A 33 -1.14 -23.52 1.48
N LEU A 34 -1.31 -23.16 2.76
CA LEU A 34 -1.18 -21.79 3.23
C LEU A 34 0.17 -21.17 2.85
N ALA A 35 1.27 -21.90 3.08
CA ALA A 35 2.61 -21.41 2.75
C ALA A 35 2.78 -21.14 1.24
N ARG A 36 2.26 -22.04 0.39
CA ARG A 36 2.29 -21.87 -1.07
C ARG A 36 1.45 -20.69 -1.52
N THR A 37 0.18 -20.63 -1.09
CA THR A 37 -0.74 -19.55 -1.47
C THR A 37 -0.23 -18.18 -1.05
N ALA A 38 0.32 -18.06 0.18
CA ALA A 38 0.92 -16.81 0.64
C ALA A 38 2.13 -16.41 -0.23
N THR A 39 2.99 -17.36 -0.58
CA THR A 39 4.16 -17.12 -1.44
C THR A 39 3.76 -16.70 -2.85
N ASP A 40 2.78 -17.37 -3.45
CA ASP A 40 2.29 -17.05 -4.80
C ASP A 40 1.65 -15.66 -4.85
N THR A 41 0.90 -15.32 -3.79
CA THR A 41 0.28 -14.00 -3.63
C THR A 41 1.32 -12.89 -3.50
N LEU A 42 2.39 -13.13 -2.71
CA LEU A 42 3.50 -12.18 -2.56
C LEU A 42 4.27 -11.98 -3.87
N ALA A 43 4.46 -13.05 -4.65
CA ALA A 43 5.15 -13.01 -5.93
C ALA A 43 4.32 -12.42 -7.08
N GLU A 44 3.11 -11.91 -6.80
CA GLU A 44 2.15 -11.41 -7.79
C GLU A 44 1.80 -12.42 -8.91
N ARG A 45 2.04 -13.70 -8.67
CA ARG A 45 1.80 -14.74 -9.67
C ARG A 45 0.29 -14.89 -9.85
N GLY A 46 -0.23 -14.34 -10.93
CA GLY A 46 -1.65 -14.40 -11.29
C GLY A 46 -2.48 -13.16 -10.94
N ILE A 47 -1.88 -12.09 -10.39
CA ILE A 47 -2.63 -10.89 -9.94
C ILE A 47 -1.96 -9.63 -10.50
N ARG A 48 -2.59 -9.00 -11.51
CA ARG A 48 -2.09 -7.77 -12.14
C ARG A 48 -2.71 -6.53 -11.49
N GLY A 49 -1.89 -5.53 -11.16
CA GLY A 49 -2.27 -4.11 -11.28
C GLY A 49 -2.95 -3.42 -10.10
N THR A 50 -2.62 -3.73 -8.84
CA THR A 50 -3.32 -3.07 -7.72
C THR A 50 -2.59 -1.88 -7.08
N GLY A 51 -1.30 -1.65 -7.33
CA GLY A 51 -0.54 -0.57 -6.65
C GLY A 51 -0.51 -0.69 -5.12
N LEU A 52 -1.01 -1.80 -4.59
CA LEU A 52 -1.07 -2.15 -3.18
C LEU A 52 0.26 -2.76 -2.75
N SER A 53 0.63 -2.59 -1.47
CA SER A 53 1.83 -3.22 -0.94
C SER A 53 1.71 -4.75 -0.91
N ALA A 54 2.83 -5.45 -0.71
CA ALA A 54 2.83 -6.91 -0.59
C ALA A 54 1.92 -7.42 0.55
N VAL A 55 1.88 -6.69 1.67
CA VAL A 55 1.07 -7.04 2.85
C VAL A 55 -0.42 -6.77 2.66
N ASP A 56 -0.77 -5.72 1.91
CA ASP A 56 -2.17 -5.41 1.58
C ASP A 56 -2.82 -6.51 0.74
N ARG A 57 -2.01 -7.31 0.05
CA ARG A 57 -2.45 -8.41 -0.82
C ARG A 57 -2.48 -9.75 -0.13
N VAL A 58 -1.41 -10.08 0.61
CA VAL A 58 -1.21 -11.44 1.13
C VAL A 58 -2.35 -11.92 2.01
N CYS A 59 -2.87 -11.07 2.91
CA CYS A 59 -3.97 -11.45 3.80
C CYS A 59 -5.29 -11.70 3.05
N PRO A 60 -5.88 -10.71 2.35
CA PRO A 60 -7.21 -10.89 1.75
C PRO A 60 -7.21 -11.96 0.66
N LEU A 61 -6.16 -12.05 -0.14
CA LEU A 61 -6.12 -13.01 -1.24
C LEU A 61 -5.85 -14.44 -0.77
N SER A 62 -5.00 -14.63 0.25
CA SER A 62 -4.82 -15.96 0.84
C SER A 62 -6.11 -16.45 1.50
N LEU A 63 -6.83 -15.57 2.21
CA LEU A 63 -8.13 -15.92 2.78
C LEU A 63 -9.12 -16.31 1.69
N GLU A 64 -9.28 -15.48 0.67
CA GLU A 64 -10.21 -15.75 -0.43
C GLU A 64 -9.90 -17.09 -1.11
N LEU A 65 -8.64 -17.34 -1.48
CA LEU A 65 -8.26 -18.56 -2.19
C LEU A 65 -8.45 -19.82 -1.34
N LEU A 66 -8.10 -19.76 -0.05
CA LEU A 66 -8.14 -20.92 0.85
C LEU A 66 -9.55 -21.21 1.36
N VAL A 67 -10.29 -20.17 1.75
CA VAL A 67 -11.58 -20.32 2.43
C VAL A 67 -12.72 -20.48 1.42
N ARG A 68 -12.65 -19.86 0.24
CA ARG A 68 -13.70 -20.02 -0.80
C ARG A 68 -13.94 -21.48 -1.17
N GLN A 69 -12.90 -22.32 -1.10
CA GLN A 69 -12.97 -23.70 -1.56
C GLN A 69 -13.35 -24.69 -0.44
N SER A 70 -12.93 -24.45 0.82
CA SER A 70 -13.17 -25.38 1.94
C SER A 70 -14.12 -24.85 3.02
N GLY A 71 -14.44 -23.56 3.01
CA GLY A 71 -15.06 -22.87 4.14
C GLY A 71 -14.13 -22.78 5.36
N HIS A 72 -14.70 -22.39 6.49
CA HIS A 72 -14.07 -22.37 7.82
C HIS A 72 -15.11 -22.73 8.91
N THR A 73 -14.65 -23.29 10.02
CA THR A 73 -15.48 -23.65 11.18
C THR A 73 -15.07 -22.97 12.47
N ASP A 74 -13.95 -22.25 12.44
CA ASP A 74 -13.41 -21.48 13.56
C ASP A 74 -13.03 -20.07 13.09
N ASP A 75 -12.70 -19.19 14.02
CA ASP A 75 -12.29 -17.82 13.77
C ASP A 75 -10.89 -17.79 13.11
N ILE A 76 -10.84 -17.16 11.94
CA ILE A 76 -9.59 -16.99 11.20
C ILE A 76 -9.08 -15.57 11.37
N THR A 77 -7.87 -15.43 11.89
CA THR A 77 -7.13 -14.17 11.91
C THR A 77 -5.81 -14.35 11.17
N LEU A 78 -5.54 -13.47 10.20
CA LEU A 78 -4.24 -13.34 9.54
C LEU A 78 -3.67 -11.94 9.81
N LEU A 79 -2.39 -11.88 10.19
CA LEU A 79 -1.65 -10.64 10.36
C LEU A 79 -0.35 -10.72 9.57
N ALA A 80 -0.21 -9.84 8.56
CA ALA A 80 0.99 -9.71 7.78
C ALA A 80 1.76 -8.44 8.15
N ALA A 81 3.07 -8.56 8.26
CA ALA A 81 3.97 -7.42 8.41
C ALA A 81 5.17 -7.58 7.48
N GLN A 82 5.58 -6.49 6.83
CA GLN A 82 6.75 -6.45 5.98
C GLN A 82 7.83 -5.62 6.65
N ARG A 83 9.07 -6.11 6.63
CA ARG A 83 10.21 -5.29 7.01
C ARG A 83 10.53 -4.33 5.87
N VAL A 84 10.19 -3.05 6.04
CA VAL A 84 10.50 -1.99 5.08
C VAL A 84 11.64 -1.11 5.58
N ALA A 85 12.32 -0.41 4.66
CA ALA A 85 13.24 0.64 5.04
C ALA A 85 12.48 1.76 5.76
N ALA A 86 13.11 2.37 6.78
CA ALA A 86 12.52 3.52 7.43
C ALA A 86 12.41 4.68 6.41
N PRO A 87 11.27 5.39 6.36
CA PRO A 87 11.16 6.56 5.51
C PRO A 87 12.07 7.68 6.00
N GLU A 88 12.60 8.49 5.08
CA GLU A 88 13.37 9.68 5.42
C GLU A 88 12.51 10.66 6.26
N PRO A 89 13.09 11.36 7.24
CA PRO A 89 12.37 12.33 8.05
C PRO A 89 11.70 13.42 7.20
N LEU A 90 10.44 13.71 7.51
CA LEU A 90 9.68 14.75 6.80
C LEU A 90 10.09 16.14 7.31
N HIS A 91 10.83 16.89 6.49
CA HIS A 91 11.17 18.28 6.74
C HIS A 91 10.31 19.23 5.91
N LEU A 92 9.38 19.95 6.56
CA LEU A 92 8.52 20.94 5.91
C LEU A 92 8.92 22.36 6.31
N ARG A 93 9.20 23.21 5.31
CA ARG A 93 9.33 24.66 5.48
C ARG A 93 8.14 25.33 4.83
N LEU A 94 7.22 25.83 5.66
CA LEU A 94 6.01 26.50 5.22
C LEU A 94 6.18 28.00 5.42
N ALA A 95 5.78 28.80 4.43
CA ALA A 95 5.65 30.24 4.64
C ALA A 95 4.55 30.50 5.68
N SER A 96 4.71 31.54 6.50
CA SER A 96 3.68 31.98 7.45
C SER A 96 2.54 32.70 6.70
N THR A 97 1.89 32.02 5.78
CA THR A 97 0.63 32.50 5.20
C THR A 97 -0.49 32.12 6.16
N SER A 98 -1.26 33.10 6.61
CA SER A 98 -2.48 32.88 7.39
C SER A 98 -3.59 32.28 6.52
N THR A 99 -3.32 31.17 5.85
CA THR A 99 -4.35 30.37 5.21
C THR A 99 -4.85 29.39 6.24
N ARG A 100 -5.91 29.79 6.95
CA ARG A 100 -6.65 28.93 7.87
C ARG A 100 -7.05 27.67 7.10
N CYS A 101 -6.46 26.52 7.43
CA CYS A 101 -6.86 25.26 6.84
C CYS A 101 -8.22 24.89 7.44
N ARG A 102 -9.30 25.30 6.77
CA ARG A 102 -10.65 24.90 7.14
C ARG A 102 -10.83 23.48 6.58
N PRO A 103 -11.12 22.46 7.40
CA PRO A 103 -11.44 21.14 6.86
C PRO A 103 -12.61 21.31 5.90
N ARG A 104 -12.41 20.91 4.64
CA ARG A 104 -13.44 20.96 3.61
C ARG A 104 -14.52 19.97 4.02
N ALA A 105 -15.66 20.47 4.48
CA ALA A 105 -16.86 19.65 4.62
C ALA A 105 -17.15 19.05 3.23
N SER A 106 -17.15 17.72 3.15
CA SER A 106 -17.41 16.98 1.92
C SER A 106 -18.85 17.25 1.46
N ARG A 107 -19.00 18.17 0.49
CA ARG A 107 -20.22 18.29 -0.31
C ARG A 107 -19.85 18.52 -1.76
N GLY A 108 -20.13 17.50 -2.58
CA GLY A 108 -20.59 17.60 -3.97
C GLY A 108 -19.66 18.21 -5.03
N PRO A 109 -19.92 17.92 -6.32
CA PRO A 109 -19.11 18.40 -7.42
C PRO A 109 -19.52 19.84 -7.77
N GLY A 110 -18.55 20.74 -7.75
CA GLY A 110 -18.74 22.13 -8.14
C GLY A 110 -17.45 22.90 -7.88
N GLY A 111 -16.68 23.13 -8.93
CA GLY A 111 -15.37 23.76 -8.85
C GLY A 111 -15.40 25.17 -8.26
N CYS A 112 -14.29 25.57 -7.64
CA CYS A 112 -14.02 26.97 -7.35
C CYS A 112 -12.78 27.38 -8.16
N ALA A 113 -13.01 28.31 -9.08
CA ALA A 113 -12.01 28.97 -9.89
C ALA A 113 -11.08 29.81 -9.01
N SER A 114 -9.77 29.66 -9.20
CA SER A 114 -8.81 30.67 -8.79
C SER A 114 -8.61 31.64 -9.95
N THR A 115 -9.21 32.83 -9.87
CA THR A 115 -8.80 33.97 -10.69
C THR A 115 -7.50 34.53 -10.12
N ALA A 116 -6.37 33.97 -10.56
CA ALA A 116 -5.10 34.65 -10.42
C ALA A 116 -5.09 35.81 -11.43
N ARG A 117 -5.18 37.06 -10.94
CA ARG A 117 -5.03 38.25 -11.77
C ARG A 117 -3.54 38.40 -12.10
N ALA A 118 -3.13 37.97 -13.28
CA ALA A 118 -1.81 38.24 -13.82
C ALA A 118 -1.70 39.74 -14.13
N GLY A 119 -0.91 40.47 -13.33
CA GLY A 119 -0.49 41.82 -13.67
C GLY A 119 0.52 41.75 -14.81
N ALA A 120 0.13 42.26 -15.97
CA ALA A 120 1.01 42.46 -17.11
C ALA A 120 1.78 43.78 -16.94
N THR A 121 3.10 43.75 -17.14
CA THR A 121 3.85 44.88 -17.69
C THR A 121 4.84 44.37 -18.72
N SER A 122 4.77 45.02 -19.88
CA SER A 122 5.36 44.68 -21.17
C SER A 122 6.86 45.00 -21.29
N THR A 123 7.55 44.18 -22.09
CA THR A 123 8.88 44.38 -22.68
C THR A 123 8.91 45.58 -23.65
N PRO A 124 10.09 46.14 -23.98
CA PRO A 124 10.63 45.81 -25.31
C PRO A 124 12.15 45.59 -25.39
N SER A 125 12.51 45.07 -26.56
CA SER A 125 13.75 44.52 -27.11
C SER A 125 15.00 45.40 -27.13
N ARG A 126 16.19 44.75 -27.12
CA ARG A 126 17.27 44.92 -28.12
C ARG A 126 18.37 43.87 -27.96
N THR A 127 18.62 43.09 -29.01
CA THR A 127 19.91 42.47 -29.31
C THR A 127 20.80 43.48 -30.05
N PRO A 128 22.14 43.35 -30.03
CA PRO A 128 22.79 42.55 -31.07
C PRO A 128 24.03 41.74 -30.63
N SER A 129 24.25 40.63 -31.35
CA SER A 129 25.53 40.15 -31.92
C SER A 129 26.77 39.89 -31.04
N ALA A 130 27.13 38.60 -30.98
CA ALA A 130 28.45 37.96 -31.10
C ALA A 130 29.72 38.62 -30.52
N ASN A 131 30.50 37.84 -29.75
CA ASN A 131 31.86 37.44 -30.16
C ASN A 131 32.53 36.48 -29.14
N TRP A 132 33.12 35.42 -29.71
CA TRP A 132 34.05 34.39 -29.19
C TRP A 132 33.58 33.45 -28.09
#